data_AF-A0A7J3BI03-F1
#
_entry.id   AF-A0A7J3BI03-F1
#
_cell.length_a   1.000
_cell.length_b   1.000
_cell.length_c   1.000
_cell.angle_alpha   90.00
_cell.angle_beta   90.00
_cell.angle_gamma   90.00
#
_symmetry.space_group_name_H-M   'P 1'
#
loop_
_entity.id
_entity.type
_entity.pdbx_description
1 polymer ?
#
loop_
_entity_poly.entity_id
_entity_poly.type
_entity_poly.pdbx_seq_one_letter_code
_entity_poly.pdbx_strand_id
1 'polypeptide(L)'
;MSMISPEDLINEIKPWDVNSWKYFIEKYVMPIKLLAEAVAKQFVGDASAEVSKFLADSASRIITVASRFIGEVKAEFNVPEDPIECLRYLVEKCGNIFLGVGEGGKYTLFVWTLRKVTKEYLFEALYPTLKNEEKRKRTFEILGIQEDLPLFTPAVKSPLTERLTILGYLDYPSLCRVEEWGKYVTLSILPARENTLGGSICKFVDGLVAVLSRPGMFSCIELSADVIRAYLDKCPSKPTELHQYSWNELNWRTSYATLTELSKWRTDYPWSISGFAVRCVGYLYSPDKWERLYQETNLLSFLRWLMPSLITGRTEMLLSIDGRVAMLLERKI
;
A
#
# COMPACT_ATOMS: atom_id res chain seq x y z
N MET A 1 -10.50 -15.88 -12.63
CA MET A 1 -9.19 -15.19 -12.63
C MET A 1 -8.12 -16.27 -12.55
N SER A 2 -7.26 -16.34 -13.57
CA SER A 2 -6.06 -17.19 -13.53
C SER A 2 -5.20 -16.77 -12.33
N MET A 3 -4.74 -17.71 -11.52
CA MET A 3 -3.74 -17.43 -10.48
C MET A 3 -2.38 -17.30 -11.15
N ILE A 4 -1.97 -16.07 -11.46
CA ILE A 4 -0.60 -15.80 -11.88
C ILE A 4 0.32 -15.97 -10.65
N SER A 5 1.38 -16.76 -10.78
CA SER A 5 2.35 -16.88 -9.70
C SER A 5 3.11 -15.55 -9.55
N PRO A 6 3.62 -15.21 -8.35
CA PRO A 6 4.47 -14.03 -8.18
C PRO A 6 5.66 -13.99 -9.16
N GLU A 7 6.26 -15.14 -9.45
CA GLU A 7 7.39 -15.23 -10.37
C GLU A 7 6.98 -15.00 -11.84
N ASP A 8 5.82 -15.50 -12.26
CA ASP A 8 5.28 -15.17 -13.59
C ASP A 8 4.93 -13.68 -13.69
N LEU A 9 4.34 -13.12 -12.63
CA LEU A 9 3.96 -11.71 -12.55
C LEU A 9 5.16 -10.78 -12.79
N ILE A 10 6.27 -11.01 -12.08
CA ILE A 10 7.46 -10.16 -12.22
C ILE A 10 8.12 -10.31 -13.60
N ASN A 11 8.08 -11.50 -14.19
CA ASN A 11 8.67 -11.76 -15.50
C ASN A 11 7.82 -11.22 -16.67
N GLU A 12 6.50 -11.13 -16.49
CA GLU A 12 5.60 -10.45 -17.44
C GLU A 12 5.76 -8.93 -17.37
N ILE A 13 5.80 -8.36 -16.17
CA ILE A 13 5.93 -6.91 -15.97
C ILE A 13 7.32 -6.41 -16.34
N LYS A 14 8.37 -7.18 -16.00
CA LYS A 14 9.78 -6.77 -16.14
C LYS A 14 10.02 -5.40 -15.50
N PRO A 15 9.87 -5.26 -14.17
CA PRO A 15 9.91 -3.97 -13.49
C PRO A 15 11.26 -3.25 -13.56
N TRP A 16 12.33 -3.94 -13.99
CA TRP A 16 13.63 -3.37 -14.30
C TRP A 16 13.68 -2.66 -15.67
N ASP A 17 12.67 -2.85 -16.53
CA ASP A 17 12.54 -2.17 -17.82
C ASP A 17 11.68 -0.91 -17.69
N VAL A 18 12.29 0.23 -18.00
CA VAL A 18 11.66 1.56 -18.01
C VAL A 18 10.46 1.60 -18.96
N ASN A 19 10.52 0.87 -20.09
CA ASN A 19 9.44 0.86 -21.08
C ASN A 19 8.17 0.17 -20.57
N SER A 20 8.30 -0.81 -19.68
CA SER A 20 7.14 -1.44 -19.03
C SER A 20 6.34 -0.43 -18.23
N TRP A 21 7.02 0.45 -17.50
CA TRP A 21 6.38 1.53 -16.73
C TRP A 21 5.81 2.61 -17.62
N LYS A 22 6.51 2.97 -18.69
CA LYS A 22 5.99 3.90 -19.70
C LYS A 22 4.69 3.40 -20.30
N TYR A 23 4.66 2.14 -20.73
CA TYR A 23 3.46 1.49 -21.25
C TYR A 23 2.34 1.46 -20.22
N PHE A 24 2.63 1.11 -18.96
CA PHE A 24 1.62 1.12 -17.89
C PHE A 24 1.00 2.50 -17.71
N ILE A 25 1.83 3.54 -17.66
CA ILE A 25 1.39 4.90 -17.39
C ILE A 25 0.58 5.45 -18.58
N GLU A 26 1.08 5.33 -19.80
CA GLU A 26 0.40 5.84 -21.00
C GLU A 26 -0.93 5.12 -21.24
N LYS A 27 -0.97 3.79 -21.09
CA LYS A 27 -2.15 3.00 -21.43
C LYS A 27 -3.21 2.97 -20.34
N TYR A 28 -2.83 3.07 -19.06
CA TYR A 28 -3.74 2.84 -17.94
C TYR A 28 -3.89 4.05 -17.02
N VAL A 29 -2.77 4.65 -16.57
CA VAL A 29 -2.81 5.75 -15.59
C VAL A 29 -3.32 7.05 -16.23
N MET A 30 -2.81 7.39 -17.41
CA MET A 30 -3.15 8.64 -18.10
C MET A 30 -4.65 8.74 -18.46
N PRO A 31 -5.30 7.71 -19.04
CA PRO A 31 -6.75 7.75 -19.25
C PRO A 31 -7.56 7.94 -17.97
N ILE A 32 -7.15 7.29 -16.87
CA ILE A 32 -7.85 7.43 -15.58
C ILE A 32 -7.68 8.84 -15.03
N LYS A 33 -6.49 9.44 -15.13
CA LYS A 33 -6.27 10.85 -14.77
C LYS A 33 -7.26 11.76 -15.49
N LEU A 34 -7.34 11.66 -16.81
CA LEU A 34 -8.17 12.54 -17.63
C LEU A 34 -9.67 12.36 -17.33
N LEU A 35 -10.13 11.12 -17.17
CA LEU A 35 -11.51 10.83 -16.77
C LEU A 35 -11.83 11.35 -15.37
N ALA A 36 -10.94 11.14 -14.41
CA ALA A 36 -11.12 11.59 -13.03
C ALA A 36 -11.13 13.12 -12.92
N GLU A 37 -10.29 13.82 -13.71
CA GLU A 37 -10.34 15.28 -13.83
C GLU A 37 -11.67 15.77 -14.40
N ALA A 38 -12.21 15.08 -15.41
CA ALA A 38 -13.49 15.44 -16.01
C ALA A 38 -14.65 15.25 -15.01
N VAL A 39 -14.71 14.09 -14.33
CA VAL A 39 -15.72 13.81 -13.31
C VAL A 39 -15.65 14.82 -12.16
N ALA A 40 -14.45 15.12 -11.65
CA ALA A 40 -14.27 16.10 -10.57
C ALA A 40 -14.77 17.50 -10.96
N LYS A 41 -14.66 17.88 -12.23
CA LYS A 41 -15.16 19.18 -12.75
C LYS A 41 -16.65 19.18 -13.03
N GLN A 42 -17.23 18.06 -13.47
CA GLN A 42 -18.64 17.96 -13.86
C GLN A 42 -19.57 17.81 -12.64
N PHE A 43 -19.13 17.13 -11.58
CA PHE A 43 -19.97 16.75 -10.44
C PHE A 43 -19.61 17.50 -9.16
N VAL A 44 -19.27 18.79 -9.27
CA VAL A 44 -18.83 19.62 -8.12
C VAL A 44 -19.84 19.57 -6.98
N GLY A 45 -19.37 19.24 -5.78
CA GLY A 45 -20.20 19.12 -4.57
C GLY A 45 -20.74 17.72 -4.30
N ASP A 46 -20.62 16.79 -5.24
CA ASP A 46 -20.92 15.37 -5.01
C ASP A 46 -19.72 14.61 -4.45
N ALA A 47 -19.97 13.56 -3.67
CA ALA A 47 -18.91 12.71 -3.13
C ALA A 47 -18.05 12.03 -4.21
N SER A 48 -18.61 11.79 -5.41
CA SER A 48 -17.85 11.28 -6.56
C SER A 48 -16.77 12.26 -7.02
N ALA A 49 -16.98 13.57 -6.90
CA ALA A 49 -16.00 14.57 -7.32
C ALA A 49 -14.79 14.62 -6.39
N GLU A 50 -15.00 14.46 -5.08
CA GLU A 50 -13.90 14.43 -4.09
C GLU A 50 -12.96 13.25 -4.34
N VAL A 51 -13.52 12.04 -4.46
CA VAL A 51 -12.70 10.85 -4.70
C VAL A 51 -12.04 10.87 -6.08
N SER A 52 -12.72 11.42 -7.10
CA SER A 52 -12.16 11.58 -8.44
C SER A 52 -11.01 12.58 -8.45
N LYS A 53 -11.13 13.69 -7.71
CA LYS A 53 -10.05 14.66 -7.58
C LYS A 53 -8.82 14.03 -6.93
N PHE A 54 -9.00 13.29 -5.84
CA PHE A 54 -7.89 12.56 -5.20
C PHE A 54 -7.23 11.56 -6.17
N LEU A 55 -8.03 10.83 -6.94
CA LEU A 55 -7.52 9.86 -7.91
C LEU A 55 -6.73 10.55 -9.04
N ALA A 56 -7.23 11.67 -9.57
CA ALA A 56 -6.55 12.49 -10.57
C ALA A 56 -5.23 13.06 -10.04
N ASP A 57 -5.21 13.58 -8.81
CA ASP A 57 -4.01 14.11 -8.16
C ASP A 57 -2.96 12.99 -7.95
N SER A 58 -3.41 11.80 -7.57
CA SER A 58 -2.54 10.63 -7.41
C SER A 58 -1.98 10.13 -8.74
N ALA A 59 -2.79 10.11 -9.80
CA ALA A 59 -2.33 9.79 -11.15
C ALA A 59 -1.32 10.83 -11.67
N SER A 60 -1.56 12.11 -11.39
CA SER A 60 -0.63 13.21 -11.73
C SER A 60 0.71 13.06 -11.02
N ARG A 61 0.71 12.63 -9.75
CA ARG A 61 1.93 12.31 -9.00
C ARG A 61 2.71 11.17 -9.65
N ILE A 62 2.04 10.09 -10.06
CA ILE A 62 2.69 8.97 -10.79
C ILE A 62 3.40 9.50 -12.04
N ILE A 63 2.70 10.25 -12.89
CA ILE A 63 3.27 10.80 -14.14
C ILE A 63 4.45 11.72 -13.85
N THR A 64 4.33 12.58 -12.83
CA THR A 64 5.38 13.54 -12.43
C THR A 64 6.63 12.84 -11.90
N VAL A 65 6.48 11.80 -11.10
CA VAL A 65 7.62 11.04 -10.58
C VAL A 65 8.26 10.22 -11.70
N ALA A 66 7.44 9.59 -12.56
CA ALA A 66 7.92 8.73 -13.63
C ALA A 66 8.69 9.50 -14.72
N SER A 67 8.27 10.73 -15.04
CA SER A 67 8.90 11.54 -16.10
C SER A 67 10.40 11.77 -15.88
N ARG A 68 10.87 11.66 -14.63
CA ARG A 68 12.30 11.72 -14.27
C ARG A 68 13.14 10.63 -14.91
N PHE A 69 12.56 9.48 -15.29
CA PHE A 69 13.29 8.34 -15.86
C PHE A 69 12.64 7.70 -17.09
N ILE A 70 11.34 7.89 -17.35
CA ILE A 70 10.68 7.41 -18.59
C ILE A 70 10.61 8.48 -19.71
N GLY A 71 10.95 9.73 -19.40
CA GLY A 71 10.81 10.87 -20.30
C GLY A 71 9.36 11.32 -20.46
N GLU A 72 9.02 11.88 -21.63
CA GLU A 72 7.68 12.39 -21.93
C GLU A 72 6.65 11.26 -22.05
N VAL A 73 5.50 11.46 -21.41
CA VAL A 73 4.35 10.56 -21.39
C VAL A 73 3.29 11.07 -22.37
N LYS A 74 2.89 10.23 -23.32
CA LYS A 74 1.86 10.60 -24.28
C LYS A 74 0.48 10.64 -23.64
N ALA A 75 -0.26 11.71 -23.91
CA ALA A 75 -1.65 11.88 -23.52
C ALA A 75 -2.58 11.55 -24.70
N GLU A 76 -2.62 10.29 -25.12
CA GLU A 76 -3.47 9.81 -26.21
C GLU A 76 -4.74 9.16 -25.65
N PHE A 77 -5.70 9.97 -25.19
CA PHE A 77 -7.03 9.50 -24.79
C PHE A 77 -8.08 10.59 -24.93
N ASN A 78 -9.18 10.27 -25.62
CA ASN A 78 -10.32 11.16 -25.78
C ASN A 78 -11.33 10.91 -24.65
N VAL A 79 -11.51 11.92 -23.79
CA VAL A 79 -12.52 11.89 -22.74
C VAL A 79 -13.91 12.04 -23.38
N PRO A 80 -14.90 11.21 -23.03
CA PRO A 80 -16.28 11.38 -23.50
C PRO A 80 -16.84 12.76 -23.12
N GLU A 81 -17.68 13.34 -23.97
CA GLU A 81 -18.37 14.60 -23.62
C GLU A 81 -19.52 14.36 -22.64
N ASP A 82 -20.20 13.21 -22.73
CA ASP A 82 -21.29 12.83 -21.82
C ASP A 82 -20.73 12.54 -20.41
N PRO A 83 -21.18 13.28 -19.37
CA PRO A 83 -20.76 13.06 -18.00
C PRO A 83 -21.07 11.65 -17.47
N ILE A 84 -22.16 11.02 -17.91
CA ILE A 84 -22.54 9.67 -17.46
C ILE A 84 -21.59 8.63 -18.05
N GLU A 85 -21.24 8.77 -19.33
CA GLU A 85 -20.22 7.92 -19.95
C GLU A 85 -18.84 8.13 -19.32
N CYS A 86 -18.49 9.36 -18.89
CA CYS A 86 -17.27 9.60 -18.12
C CYS A 86 -17.25 8.81 -16.80
N LEU A 87 -18.34 8.83 -16.02
CA LEU A 87 -18.47 8.04 -14.80
C LEU A 87 -18.31 6.54 -15.08
N ARG A 88 -19.04 6.04 -16.09
CA ARG A 88 -19.02 4.62 -16.48
C ARG A 88 -17.61 4.17 -16.86
N TYR A 89 -16.94 4.92 -17.75
CA TYR A 89 -15.58 4.59 -18.17
C TYR A 89 -14.55 4.70 -17.05
N LEU A 90 -14.69 5.69 -16.16
CA LEU A 90 -13.80 5.82 -15.02
C LEU A 90 -13.89 4.60 -14.10
N VAL A 91 -15.10 4.21 -13.71
CA VAL A 91 -15.35 3.05 -12.85
C VAL A 91 -14.86 1.76 -13.51
N GLU A 92 -15.15 1.56 -14.81
CA GLU A 92 -14.70 0.41 -15.58
C GLU A 92 -13.16 0.32 -15.64
N LYS A 93 -12.49 1.44 -15.97
CA LYS A 93 -11.03 1.48 -16.01
C LYS A 93 -10.41 1.26 -14.64
N CYS A 94 -10.97 1.83 -13.58
CA CYS A 94 -10.50 1.58 -12.21
C CYS A 94 -10.58 0.10 -11.86
N GLY A 95 -11.69 -0.56 -12.21
CA GLY A 95 -11.88 -2.00 -12.00
C GLY A 95 -10.85 -2.83 -12.76
N ASN A 96 -10.59 -2.48 -14.02
CA ASN A 96 -9.66 -3.19 -14.91
C ASN A 96 -8.17 -2.99 -14.61
N ILE A 97 -7.82 -2.20 -13.60
CA ILE A 97 -6.44 -2.01 -13.14
C ILE A 97 -6.27 -2.23 -11.64
N PHE A 98 -7.35 -2.61 -10.95
CA PHE A 98 -7.31 -2.88 -9.52
C PHE A 98 -6.62 -4.22 -9.27
N LEU A 99 -5.50 -4.21 -8.54
CA LEU A 99 -4.81 -5.35 -7.92
C LEU A 99 -5.06 -6.72 -8.56
N GLY A 100 -4.38 -6.96 -9.69
CA GLY A 100 -4.39 -8.24 -10.42
C GLY A 100 -5.56 -8.42 -11.39
N VAL A 101 -6.47 -7.45 -11.50
CA VAL A 101 -7.51 -7.44 -12.53
C VAL A 101 -6.92 -6.90 -13.84
N GLY A 102 -6.97 -7.71 -14.90
CA GLY A 102 -6.49 -7.33 -16.22
C GLY A 102 -4.98 -7.06 -16.28
N GLU A 103 -4.52 -6.55 -17.43
CA GLU A 103 -3.10 -6.28 -17.65
C GLU A 103 -2.58 -5.12 -16.78
N GLY A 104 -3.36 -4.05 -16.59
CA GLY A 104 -2.95 -2.94 -15.71
C GLY A 104 -2.92 -3.35 -14.24
N GLY A 105 -3.78 -4.29 -13.83
CA GLY A 105 -3.80 -4.83 -12.47
C GLY A 105 -2.55 -5.60 -12.08
N LYS A 106 -1.82 -6.16 -13.05
CA LYS A 106 -0.54 -6.82 -12.79
C LYS A 106 0.47 -5.84 -12.19
N TYR A 107 0.59 -4.65 -12.78
CA TYR A 107 1.50 -3.60 -12.33
C TYR A 107 1.13 -3.10 -10.94
N THR A 108 -0.16 -2.80 -10.71
CA THR A 108 -0.62 -2.33 -9.40
C THR A 108 -0.44 -3.39 -8.32
N LEU A 109 -0.70 -4.67 -8.63
CA LEU A 109 -0.47 -5.78 -7.70
C LEU A 109 1.02 -5.95 -7.35
N PHE A 110 1.91 -5.93 -8.34
CA PHE A 110 3.35 -6.04 -8.11
C PHE A 110 3.87 -4.89 -7.23
N VAL A 111 3.45 -3.66 -7.50
CA VAL A 111 3.85 -2.53 -6.67
C VAL A 111 3.28 -2.65 -5.26
N TRP A 112 2.02 -3.10 -5.15
CA TRP A 112 1.32 -3.24 -3.88
C TRP A 112 1.95 -4.28 -2.94
N THR A 113 2.48 -5.38 -3.48
CA THR A 113 3.15 -6.43 -2.68
C THR A 113 4.49 -5.97 -2.10
N LEU A 114 5.13 -4.97 -2.72
CA LEU A 114 6.41 -4.42 -2.29
C LEU A 114 6.29 -3.27 -1.28
N ARG A 115 5.07 -2.82 -0.95
CA ARG A 115 4.88 -1.61 -0.13
C ARG A 115 5.43 -1.74 1.29
N LYS A 116 5.39 -2.96 1.86
CA LYS A 116 6.04 -3.38 3.11
C LYS A 116 6.29 -4.87 3.05
N VAL A 117 7.55 -5.26 2.93
CA VAL A 117 7.92 -6.68 2.79
C VAL A 117 9.27 -6.95 3.44
N THR A 118 9.39 -8.04 4.18
CA THR A 118 10.69 -8.50 4.69
C THR A 118 11.56 -9.00 3.54
N LYS A 119 12.89 -8.82 3.60
CA LYS A 119 13.83 -9.37 2.61
C LYS A 119 13.65 -10.89 2.42
N GLU A 120 13.38 -11.63 3.51
CA GLU A 120 13.07 -13.06 3.44
C GLU A 120 11.91 -13.36 2.48
N TYR A 121 10.73 -12.80 2.71
CA TYR A 121 9.58 -13.03 1.83
C TYR A 121 9.82 -12.50 0.42
N LEU A 122 10.47 -11.36 0.29
CA LEU A 122 10.73 -10.76 -1.01
C LEU A 122 11.57 -11.67 -1.91
N PHE A 123 12.71 -12.15 -1.40
CA PHE A 123 13.67 -12.90 -2.19
C PHE A 123 13.44 -14.40 -2.19
N GLU A 124 12.88 -14.98 -1.12
CA GLU A 124 12.70 -16.43 -1.01
C GLU A 124 11.31 -16.91 -1.41
N ALA A 125 10.27 -16.08 -1.26
CA ALA A 125 8.88 -16.51 -1.46
C ALA A 125 8.18 -15.84 -2.64
N LEU A 126 8.34 -14.52 -2.83
CA LEU A 126 7.62 -13.77 -3.85
C LEU A 126 8.40 -13.69 -5.16
N TYR A 127 9.58 -13.07 -5.14
CA TYR A 127 10.30 -12.72 -6.36
C TYR A 127 11.76 -13.17 -6.30
N PRO A 128 12.03 -14.50 -6.34
CA PRO A 128 13.38 -15.03 -6.48
C PRO A 128 14.20 -14.39 -7.61
N THR A 129 13.56 -13.92 -8.69
CA THR A 129 14.24 -13.15 -9.75
C THR A 129 14.98 -11.91 -9.23
N LEU A 130 14.53 -11.28 -8.13
CA LEU A 130 15.22 -10.14 -7.51
C LEU A 130 16.46 -10.54 -6.68
N LYS A 131 16.83 -11.82 -6.63
CA LYS A 131 18.18 -12.23 -6.18
C LYS A 131 19.26 -11.79 -7.18
N ASN A 132 18.89 -11.61 -8.45
CA ASN A 132 19.78 -10.99 -9.43
C ASN A 132 19.98 -9.51 -9.06
N GLU A 133 21.21 -9.16 -8.73
CA GLU A 133 21.56 -7.81 -8.22
C GLU A 133 21.26 -6.69 -9.21
N GLU A 134 21.50 -6.90 -10.50
CA GLU A 134 21.25 -5.91 -11.55
C GLU A 134 19.75 -5.61 -11.68
N LYS A 135 18.94 -6.67 -11.83
CA LYS A 135 17.48 -6.55 -11.89
C LYS A 135 16.91 -5.92 -10.62
N ARG A 136 17.44 -6.31 -9.44
CA ARG A 136 17.02 -5.76 -8.15
C ARG A 136 17.30 -4.27 -8.06
N LYS A 137 18.56 -3.86 -8.26
CA LYS A 137 18.97 -2.46 -8.18
C LYS A 137 18.13 -1.60 -9.11
N ARG A 138 17.95 -2.05 -10.36
CA ARG A 138 17.16 -1.30 -11.34
C ARG A 138 15.68 -1.21 -10.97
N THR A 139 15.08 -2.31 -10.51
CA THR A 139 13.69 -2.33 -10.03
C THR A 139 13.49 -1.36 -8.86
N PHE A 140 14.39 -1.42 -7.88
CA PHE A 140 14.33 -0.60 -6.67
C PHE A 140 14.59 0.87 -6.95
N GLU A 141 15.53 1.19 -7.84
CA GLU A 141 15.78 2.55 -8.33
C GLU A 141 14.51 3.14 -8.98
N ILE A 142 13.89 2.41 -9.92
CA ILE A 142 12.69 2.87 -10.62
C ILE A 142 11.51 3.07 -9.66
N LEU A 143 11.29 2.12 -8.75
CA LEU A 143 10.16 2.17 -7.82
C LEU A 143 10.40 3.06 -6.59
N GLY A 144 11.66 3.43 -6.33
CA GLY A 144 12.08 4.23 -5.18
C GLY A 144 12.18 3.45 -3.86
N ILE A 145 12.57 2.17 -3.91
CA ILE A 145 12.90 1.39 -2.71
C ILE A 145 14.37 1.62 -2.37
N GLN A 146 14.66 2.10 -1.17
CA GLN A 146 16.03 2.35 -0.69
C GLN A 146 16.48 1.21 0.22
N GLU A 147 17.42 0.36 -0.23
CA GLU A 147 17.90 -0.78 0.58
C GLU A 147 18.70 -0.34 1.81
N ASP A 148 19.35 0.82 1.72
CA ASP A 148 20.15 1.46 2.77
C ASP A 148 19.31 2.27 3.77
N LEU A 149 18.06 2.58 3.41
CA LEU A 149 17.07 3.22 4.29
C LEU A 149 15.80 2.37 4.40
N PRO A 150 15.89 1.17 5.00
CA PRO A 150 14.74 0.29 5.16
C PRO A 150 13.69 0.90 6.09
N LEU A 151 12.45 0.42 5.97
CA LEU A 151 11.37 0.79 6.89
C LEU A 151 11.63 0.29 8.31
N PHE A 152 12.35 -0.83 8.45
CA PHE A 152 12.71 -1.40 9.73
C PHE A 152 13.90 -2.33 9.63
N THR A 153 14.85 -2.17 10.54
CA THR A 153 15.96 -3.10 10.76
C THR A 153 15.91 -3.57 12.21
N PRO A 154 15.84 -4.89 12.48
CA PRO A 154 15.93 -5.40 13.84
C PRO A 154 17.20 -4.92 14.55
N ALA A 155 17.07 -4.40 15.77
CA ALA A 155 18.19 -3.92 16.57
C ALA A 155 18.97 -5.09 17.24
N VAL A 156 19.37 -6.09 16.44
CA VAL A 156 20.12 -7.25 16.90
C VAL A 156 21.25 -7.58 15.94
N LYS A 157 22.38 -8.05 16.45
CA LYS A 157 23.49 -8.58 15.64
C LYS A 157 23.22 -10.06 15.36
N SER A 158 22.60 -10.37 14.24
CA SER A 158 22.27 -11.74 13.82
C SER A 158 22.20 -11.85 12.29
N PRO A 159 22.52 -13.00 11.68
CA PRO A 159 22.21 -13.25 10.28
C PRO A 159 20.70 -13.13 9.96
N LEU A 160 19.84 -13.32 10.97
CA LEU A 160 18.40 -13.13 10.83
C LEU A 160 18.01 -11.66 10.65
N THR A 161 18.84 -10.71 11.08
CA THR A 161 18.55 -9.28 10.97
C THR A 161 18.31 -8.89 9.53
N GLU A 162 19.20 -9.30 8.63
CA GLU A 162 19.06 -9.01 7.20
C GLU A 162 17.79 -9.63 6.61
N ARG A 163 17.46 -10.87 6.99
CA ARG A 163 16.24 -11.54 6.52
C ARG A 163 14.96 -10.84 6.97
N LEU A 164 14.95 -10.31 8.18
CA LEU A 164 13.79 -9.69 8.81
C LEU A 164 13.69 -8.18 8.58
N THR A 165 14.71 -7.55 7.98
CA THR A 165 14.65 -6.16 7.52
C THR A 165 13.46 -5.97 6.59
N ILE A 166 12.64 -4.96 6.89
CA ILE A 166 11.45 -4.62 6.10
C ILE A 166 11.84 -3.51 5.12
N LEU A 167 11.66 -3.81 3.84
CA LEU A 167 11.76 -2.85 2.74
C LEU A 167 10.36 -2.35 2.36
N GLY A 168 10.31 -1.21 1.69
CA GLY A 168 9.09 -0.67 1.15
C GLY A 168 9.23 0.79 0.73
N TYR A 169 8.10 1.45 0.51
CA TYR A 169 8.07 2.84 0.06
C TYR A 169 7.99 3.78 1.27
N LEU A 170 9.00 4.64 1.43
CA LEU A 170 9.06 5.61 2.53
C LEU A 170 7.94 6.65 2.49
N ASP A 171 7.37 6.88 1.30
CA ASP A 171 6.26 7.80 1.07
C ASP A 171 4.88 7.16 1.15
N TYR A 172 4.80 5.84 1.38
CA TYR A 172 3.56 5.17 1.74
C TYR A 172 3.44 5.04 3.27
N PRO A 173 2.26 5.28 3.88
CA PRO A 173 2.04 5.25 5.32
C PRO A 173 2.66 4.03 6.04
N SER A 174 3.79 4.24 6.72
CA SER A 174 4.59 3.17 7.33
C SER A 174 5.25 3.63 8.63
N LEU A 175 5.93 4.78 8.58
CA LEU A 175 6.72 5.31 9.70
C LEU A 175 5.93 6.38 10.45
N CYS A 176 6.03 6.34 11.78
CA CYS A 176 5.26 7.17 12.68
C CYS A 176 6.13 7.78 13.79
N ARG A 177 5.65 8.89 14.36
CA ARG A 177 6.08 9.40 15.65
C ARG A 177 5.09 8.98 16.72
N VAL A 178 5.59 8.59 17.89
CA VAL A 178 4.73 8.38 19.06
C VAL A 178 4.40 9.73 19.68
N GLU A 179 3.13 10.09 19.69
CA GLU A 179 2.62 11.36 20.25
C GLU A 179 2.23 11.22 21.72
N GLU A 180 1.76 10.04 22.12
CA GLU A 180 1.20 9.80 23.45
C GLU A 180 1.52 8.38 23.92
N TRP A 181 1.84 8.27 25.20
CA TRP A 181 2.18 7.04 25.91
C TRP A 181 1.22 6.85 27.09
N GLY A 182 1.04 5.61 27.54
CA GLY A 182 0.25 5.27 28.72
C GLY A 182 -0.73 4.15 28.44
N LYS A 183 -1.99 4.33 28.85
CA LYS A 183 -3.09 3.34 28.67
C LYS A 183 -3.39 3.06 27.19
N TYR A 184 -3.07 4.01 26.33
CA TYR A 184 -3.14 3.87 24.89
C TYR A 184 -1.94 4.59 24.29
N VAL A 185 -1.63 4.24 23.05
CA VAL A 185 -0.56 4.86 22.28
C VAL A 185 -1.15 5.52 21.05
N THR A 186 -0.77 6.77 20.84
CA THR A 186 -1.12 7.53 19.63
C THR A 186 0.11 7.62 18.73
N LEU A 187 -0.01 7.13 17.50
CA LEU A 187 0.99 7.24 16.44
C LEU A 187 0.55 8.28 15.41
N SER A 188 1.43 9.22 15.07
CA SER A 188 1.22 10.15 13.96
C SER A 188 2.07 9.71 12.77
N ILE A 189 1.45 9.54 11.61
CA ILE A 189 2.18 9.16 10.39
C ILE A 189 3.10 10.30 9.97
N LEU A 190 4.36 9.97 9.67
CA LEU A 190 5.35 10.96 9.26
C LEU A 190 5.10 11.43 7.82
N PRO A 191 5.33 12.72 7.52
CA PRO A 191 5.28 13.20 6.15
C PRO A 191 6.41 12.62 5.32
N ALA A 192 6.13 12.35 4.05
CA ALA A 192 7.13 11.87 3.12
C ALA A 192 8.11 12.99 2.77
N ARG A 193 9.41 12.68 2.66
CA ARG A 193 10.40 13.66 2.18
C ARG A 193 10.31 13.83 0.66
N GLU A 194 10.11 12.73 -0.05
CA GLU A 194 10.02 12.68 -1.49
C GLU A 194 9.00 11.62 -1.91
N ASN A 195 8.32 11.84 -3.03
CA ASN A 195 7.43 10.84 -3.61
C ASN A 195 8.22 9.85 -4.46
N THR A 196 7.91 8.57 -4.30
CA THR A 196 8.44 7.48 -5.12
C THR A 196 7.40 7.03 -6.13
N LEU A 197 7.82 6.33 -7.20
CA LEU A 197 6.86 5.78 -8.16
C LEU A 197 5.97 4.74 -7.46
N GLY A 198 6.57 3.84 -6.67
CA GLY A 198 5.85 2.77 -6.00
C GLY A 198 4.86 3.30 -4.96
N GLY A 199 5.27 4.22 -4.09
CA GLY A 199 4.39 4.83 -3.10
C GLY A 199 3.25 5.64 -3.73
N SER A 200 3.52 6.34 -4.83
CA SER A 200 2.48 7.05 -5.61
C SER A 200 1.45 6.10 -6.22
N ILE A 201 1.89 4.95 -6.74
CA ILE A 201 0.99 3.90 -7.24
C ILE A 201 0.18 3.27 -6.10
N CYS A 202 0.75 3.04 -4.91
CA CYS A 202 -0.01 2.55 -3.76
C CYS A 202 -1.10 3.56 -3.33
N LYS A 203 -0.78 4.86 -3.26
CA LYS A 203 -1.79 5.91 -2.99
C LYS A 203 -2.87 5.96 -4.09
N PHE A 204 -2.47 5.76 -5.35
CA PHE A 204 -3.41 5.65 -6.46
C PHE A 204 -4.34 4.44 -6.30
N VAL A 205 -3.85 3.28 -5.85
CA VAL A 205 -4.68 2.11 -5.52
C VAL A 205 -5.71 2.43 -4.44
N ASP A 206 -5.34 3.14 -3.37
CA ASP A 206 -6.30 3.59 -2.36
C ASP A 206 -7.39 4.50 -2.96
N GLY A 207 -7.03 5.34 -3.95
CA GLY A 207 -7.97 6.12 -4.75
C GLY A 207 -8.88 5.28 -5.66
N LEU A 208 -8.36 4.21 -6.27
CA LEU A 208 -9.16 3.26 -7.07
C LEU A 208 -10.23 2.62 -6.18
N VAL A 209 -9.87 2.23 -4.96
CA VAL A 209 -10.82 1.66 -4.00
C VAL A 209 -11.89 2.67 -3.63
N ALA A 210 -11.55 3.94 -3.43
CA ALA A 210 -12.53 4.98 -3.14
C ALA A 210 -13.57 5.12 -4.28
N VAL A 211 -13.14 5.13 -5.54
CA VAL A 211 -14.04 5.16 -6.71
C VAL A 211 -14.87 3.88 -6.82
N LEU A 212 -14.24 2.71 -6.67
CA LEU A 212 -14.90 1.40 -6.78
C LEU A 212 -15.84 1.09 -5.60
N SER A 213 -15.72 1.83 -4.50
CA SER A 213 -16.69 1.85 -3.40
C SER A 213 -17.96 2.61 -3.75
N ARG A 214 -17.97 3.28 -4.90
CA ARG A 214 -19.11 3.95 -5.55
C ARG A 214 -19.83 4.99 -4.68
N PRO A 215 -19.12 5.99 -4.11
CA PRO A 215 -19.76 7.10 -3.41
C PRO A 215 -20.48 8.04 -4.39
N GLY A 216 -21.55 8.68 -3.94
CA GLY A 216 -22.29 9.68 -4.71
C GLY A 216 -22.75 9.12 -6.06
N MET A 217 -22.57 9.89 -7.13
CA MET A 217 -23.03 9.52 -8.49
C MET A 217 -22.46 8.20 -9.02
N PHE A 218 -21.34 7.72 -8.49
CA PHE A 218 -20.82 6.40 -8.86
C PHE A 218 -21.73 5.25 -8.42
N SER A 219 -22.63 5.45 -7.45
CA SER A 219 -23.60 4.42 -7.03
C SER A 219 -24.58 4.05 -8.14
N CYS A 220 -24.76 4.92 -9.13
CA CYS A 220 -25.60 4.67 -10.31
C CYS A 220 -24.93 3.74 -11.34
N ILE A 221 -23.64 3.43 -11.18
CA ILE A 221 -22.91 2.54 -12.09
C ILE A 221 -22.94 1.12 -11.54
N GLU A 222 -23.55 0.22 -12.31
CA GLU A 222 -23.52 -1.22 -12.03
C GLU A 222 -22.25 -1.85 -12.59
N LEU A 223 -21.53 -2.56 -11.73
CA LEU A 223 -20.39 -3.39 -12.12
C LEU A 223 -20.83 -4.85 -12.16
N SER A 224 -20.27 -5.60 -13.10
CA SER A 224 -20.48 -7.05 -13.20
C SER A 224 -19.90 -7.81 -12.01
N ALA A 225 -18.97 -7.21 -11.25
CA ALA A 225 -18.39 -7.79 -10.04
C ALA A 225 -17.90 -6.71 -9.05
N ASP A 226 -18.00 -7.00 -7.75
CA ASP A 226 -17.31 -6.26 -6.69
C ASP A 226 -15.86 -6.75 -6.59
N VAL A 227 -14.98 -6.11 -7.35
CA VAL A 227 -13.56 -6.49 -7.43
C VAL A 227 -12.81 -6.30 -6.10
N ILE A 228 -13.21 -5.34 -5.27
CA ILE A 228 -12.56 -5.09 -3.97
C ILE A 228 -12.86 -6.25 -3.03
N ARG A 229 -14.13 -6.62 -2.90
CA ARG A 229 -14.54 -7.76 -2.08
C ARG A 229 -13.95 -9.07 -2.60
N ALA A 230 -14.01 -9.30 -3.91
CA ALA A 230 -13.43 -10.49 -4.53
C ALA A 230 -11.91 -10.61 -4.32
N TYR A 231 -11.19 -9.48 -4.23
CA TYR A 231 -9.78 -9.46 -3.88
C TYR A 231 -9.56 -9.82 -2.40
N LEU A 232 -10.25 -9.13 -1.48
CA LEU A 232 -10.07 -9.35 -0.04
C LEU A 232 -10.49 -10.75 0.41
N ASP A 233 -11.53 -11.32 -0.18
CA ASP A 233 -12.01 -12.68 0.13
C ASP A 233 -10.98 -13.76 -0.27
N LYS A 234 -10.04 -13.44 -1.16
CA LYS A 234 -8.93 -14.32 -1.57
C LYS A 234 -7.62 -14.05 -0.84
N CYS A 235 -7.50 -12.90 -0.18
CA CYS A 235 -6.30 -12.55 0.55
C CYS A 235 -6.25 -13.33 1.87
N PRO A 236 -5.05 -13.72 2.35
CA PRO A 236 -4.90 -14.27 3.69
C PRO A 236 -5.53 -13.33 4.71
N SER A 237 -6.39 -13.86 5.58
CA SER A 237 -6.95 -13.10 6.69
C SER A 237 -5.85 -12.65 7.64
N LYS A 238 -6.18 -11.71 8.54
CA LYS A 238 -5.27 -11.40 9.65
C LYS A 238 -4.92 -12.68 10.42
N PRO A 239 -3.66 -12.85 10.87
CA PRO A 239 -3.22 -14.05 11.58
C PRO A 239 -3.96 -14.17 12.92
N THR A 240 -4.41 -15.39 13.24
CA THR A 240 -5.11 -15.70 14.50
C THR A 240 -4.14 -15.90 15.66
N GLU A 241 -2.85 -16.05 15.37
CA GLU A 241 -1.76 -16.17 16.33
C GLU A 241 -1.46 -14.86 17.06
N LEU A 242 -1.88 -13.71 16.49
CA LEU A 242 -1.69 -12.40 17.11
C LEU A 242 -2.91 -12.00 17.94
N HIS A 243 -2.67 -11.31 19.05
CA HIS A 243 -3.70 -10.88 20.00
C HIS A 243 -4.88 -10.20 19.29
N GLN A 244 -6.07 -10.75 19.47
CA GLN A 244 -7.26 -10.39 18.68
C GLN A 244 -7.67 -8.91 18.80
N TYR A 245 -7.37 -8.26 19.93
CA TYR A 245 -7.70 -6.85 20.17
C TYR A 245 -6.59 -5.88 19.75
N SER A 246 -5.47 -6.37 19.22
CA SER A 246 -4.35 -5.53 18.73
C SER A 246 -4.57 -4.94 17.34
N TRP A 247 -5.73 -5.19 16.73
CA TRP A 247 -6.08 -4.76 15.38
C TRP A 247 -7.00 -3.55 15.42
N ASN A 248 -6.55 -2.45 14.83
CA ASN A 248 -7.40 -1.30 14.56
C ASN A 248 -8.11 -1.46 13.21
N GLU A 249 -9.35 -1.03 13.12
CA GLU A 249 -10.10 -1.07 11.85
C GLU A 249 -9.67 0.09 10.94
N LEU A 250 -9.29 -0.25 9.71
CA LEU A 250 -9.04 0.69 8.62
C LEU A 250 -10.11 0.49 7.56
N ASN A 251 -11.05 1.42 7.45
CA ASN A 251 -12.01 1.41 6.36
C ASN A 251 -11.28 1.75 5.05
N TRP A 252 -11.15 0.77 4.14
CA TRP A 252 -10.38 0.95 2.91
C TRP A 252 -11.00 2.03 2.01
N ARG A 253 -12.34 2.12 2.00
CA ARG A 253 -13.09 3.09 1.18
C ARG A 253 -12.71 4.53 1.48
N THR A 254 -12.31 4.82 2.72
CA THR A 254 -11.92 6.16 3.18
C THR A 254 -10.43 6.28 3.49
N SER A 255 -9.64 5.22 3.28
CA SER A 255 -8.20 5.20 3.60
C SER A 255 -7.40 6.25 2.84
N TYR A 256 -7.84 6.63 1.64
CA TYR A 256 -7.22 7.69 0.84
C TYR A 256 -7.16 9.04 1.59
N ALA A 257 -8.08 9.26 2.53
CA ALA A 257 -8.16 10.45 3.37
C ALA A 257 -7.65 10.18 4.81
N THR A 258 -7.92 9.00 5.37
CA THR A 258 -7.65 8.69 6.78
C THR A 258 -6.27 8.08 7.05
N LEU A 259 -5.70 7.37 6.07
CA LEU A 259 -4.36 6.80 6.14
C LEU A 259 -3.39 7.68 5.35
N THR A 260 -3.22 8.91 5.82
CA THR A 260 -2.43 9.95 5.17
C THR A 260 -1.35 10.50 6.11
N GLU A 261 -0.45 11.31 5.58
CA GLU A 261 0.59 11.97 6.36
C GLU A 261 -0.03 12.83 7.47
N LEU A 262 0.58 12.83 8.66
CA LEU A 262 0.09 13.52 9.86
C LEU A 262 -1.23 12.99 10.45
N SER A 263 -1.85 11.96 9.84
CA SER A 263 -2.98 11.28 10.45
C SER A 263 -2.57 10.62 11.76
N LYS A 264 -3.47 10.67 12.75
CA LYS A 264 -3.24 10.13 14.09
C LYS A 264 -4.05 8.86 14.29
N TRP A 265 -3.36 7.82 14.71
CA TRP A 265 -3.93 6.50 14.97
C TRP A 265 -3.70 6.14 16.42
N ARG A 266 -4.77 5.76 17.12
CA ARG A 266 -4.72 5.36 18.53
C ARG A 266 -4.94 3.87 18.65
N THR A 267 -4.17 3.20 19.51
CA THR A 267 -4.37 1.80 19.86
C THR A 267 -4.28 1.60 21.37
N ASP A 268 -5.16 0.77 21.92
CA ASP A 268 -5.11 0.36 23.33
C ASP A 268 -4.22 -0.88 23.55
N TYR A 269 -3.73 -1.50 22.46
CA TYR A 269 -2.94 -2.73 22.48
C TYR A 269 -1.71 -2.63 21.56
N PRO A 270 -0.79 -1.67 21.83
CA PRO A 270 0.42 -1.51 21.03
C PRO A 270 1.36 -2.72 21.18
N TRP A 271 2.16 -2.96 20.14
CA TRP A 271 3.24 -3.93 20.16
C TRP A 271 4.56 -3.23 20.47
N SER A 272 5.19 -3.56 21.60
CA SER A 272 6.57 -3.14 21.91
C SER A 272 7.58 -4.14 21.34
N ILE A 273 8.64 -3.64 20.72
CA ILE A 273 9.71 -4.41 20.10
C ILE A 273 11.03 -4.05 20.80
N SER A 274 11.66 -5.03 21.43
CA SER A 274 12.95 -4.89 22.10
C SER A 274 13.88 -6.03 21.70
N GLY A 275 14.84 -5.74 20.82
CA GLY A 275 15.69 -6.77 20.22
C GLY A 275 14.86 -7.75 19.40
N PHE A 276 14.85 -9.04 19.79
CA PHE A 276 14.01 -10.06 19.16
C PHE A 276 12.66 -10.27 19.86
N ALA A 277 12.44 -9.69 21.03
CA ALA A 277 11.17 -9.86 21.74
C ALA A 277 10.12 -8.88 21.22
N VAL A 278 8.90 -9.38 21.01
CA VAL A 278 7.74 -8.60 20.56
C VAL A 278 6.60 -8.85 21.53
N ARG A 279 6.06 -7.78 22.12
CA ARG A 279 5.11 -7.84 23.24
C ARG A 279 3.88 -7.00 22.97
N CYS A 280 2.71 -7.60 23.01
CA CYS A 280 1.43 -6.89 23.04
C CYS A 280 1.10 -6.54 24.49
N VAL A 281 0.96 -5.25 24.80
CA VAL A 281 0.78 -4.77 26.18
C VAL A 281 -0.44 -3.86 26.29
N GLY A 282 -1.02 -3.76 27.49
CA GLY A 282 -2.17 -2.88 27.75
C GLY A 282 -1.82 -1.46 28.18
N TYR A 283 -0.60 -1.26 28.68
CA TYR A 283 -0.08 0.06 29.02
C TYR A 283 1.36 0.13 28.56
N LEU A 284 1.70 1.13 27.76
CA LEU A 284 3.05 1.35 27.25
C LEU A 284 3.50 2.78 27.60
N TYR A 285 4.35 2.91 28.62
CA TYR A 285 4.87 4.22 29.07
C TYR A 285 6.16 4.61 28.33
N SER A 286 6.90 3.60 27.88
CA SER A 286 8.03 3.69 26.95
C SER A 286 8.28 2.29 26.35
N PRO A 287 9.09 2.13 25.30
CA PRO A 287 9.37 0.80 24.74
C PRO A 287 9.83 -0.23 25.77
N ASP A 288 10.60 0.23 26.78
CA ASP A 288 11.18 -0.62 27.82
C ASP A 288 10.36 -0.63 29.14
N LYS A 289 9.26 0.13 29.22
CA LYS A 289 8.41 0.24 30.43
C LYS A 289 6.93 0.09 30.07
N TRP A 290 6.35 -1.02 30.49
CA TRP A 290 4.96 -1.40 30.19
C TRP A 290 4.31 -2.16 31.35
N GLU A 291 2.97 -2.28 31.31
CA GLU A 291 2.17 -3.11 32.20
C GLU A 291 1.17 -3.96 31.42
N ARG A 292 0.72 -5.06 32.04
CA ARG A 292 -0.26 -6.02 31.50
C ARG A 292 0.16 -6.60 30.15
N LEU A 293 1.02 -7.62 30.20
CA LEU A 293 1.38 -8.42 29.04
C LEU A 293 0.19 -9.28 28.59
N TYR A 294 -0.30 -9.07 27.38
CA TYR A 294 -1.33 -9.92 26.76
C TYR A 294 -0.73 -11.05 25.93
N GLN A 295 0.41 -10.77 25.29
CA GLN A 295 1.13 -11.74 24.48
C GLN A 295 2.60 -11.36 24.37
N GLU A 296 3.47 -12.37 24.40
CA GLU A 296 4.87 -12.25 24.02
C GLU A 296 5.19 -13.29 22.95
N THR A 297 5.96 -12.88 21.95
CA THR A 297 6.51 -13.72 20.90
C THR A 297 7.88 -13.21 20.50
N ASN A 298 8.51 -13.86 19.54
CA ASN A 298 9.73 -13.38 18.92
C ASN A 298 9.43 -12.72 17.55
N LEU A 299 10.32 -11.83 17.12
CA LEU A 299 10.17 -11.05 15.89
C LEU A 299 10.08 -11.91 14.62
N LEU A 300 10.77 -13.06 14.59
CA LEU A 300 10.72 -13.99 13.47
C LEU A 300 9.31 -14.58 13.32
N SER A 301 8.73 -15.10 14.40
CA SER A 301 7.37 -15.61 14.44
C SER A 301 6.36 -14.51 14.12
N PHE A 302 6.49 -13.36 14.78
CA PHE A 302 5.60 -12.20 14.57
C PHE A 302 5.54 -11.78 13.11
N LEU A 303 6.70 -11.56 12.47
CA LEU A 303 6.75 -11.12 11.08
C LEU A 303 6.26 -12.22 10.14
N ARG A 304 6.60 -13.49 10.34
CA ARG A 304 6.13 -14.60 9.49
C ARG A 304 4.62 -14.81 9.54
N TRP A 305 3.99 -14.64 10.70
CA TRP A 305 2.53 -14.68 10.81
C TRP A 305 1.88 -13.50 10.10
N LEU A 306 2.45 -12.30 10.24
CA LEU A 306 1.88 -11.07 9.68
C LEU A 306 2.03 -10.98 8.16
N MET A 307 3.19 -11.37 7.62
CA MET A 307 3.63 -11.03 6.26
C MET A 307 2.67 -11.48 5.15
N PRO A 308 2.05 -12.67 5.16
CA PRO A 308 1.08 -13.06 4.13
C PRO A 308 -0.09 -12.09 3.99
N SER A 309 -0.66 -11.64 5.11
CA SER A 309 -1.76 -10.66 5.12
C SER A 309 -1.28 -9.23 4.85
N LEU A 310 -0.04 -8.91 5.25
CA LEU A 310 0.58 -7.62 5.03
C LEU A 310 0.92 -7.43 3.55
N ILE A 311 1.64 -8.36 2.92
CA ILE A 311 2.01 -8.26 1.49
C ILE A 311 0.77 -8.07 0.60
N THR A 312 -0.34 -8.75 0.91
CA THR A 312 -1.59 -8.63 0.15
C THR A 312 -2.39 -7.37 0.46
N GLY A 313 -2.07 -6.62 1.52
CA GLY A 313 -2.83 -5.42 1.88
C GLY A 313 -4.12 -5.67 2.63
N ARG A 314 -4.39 -6.92 3.04
CA ARG A 314 -5.48 -7.19 3.97
C ARG A 314 -5.22 -6.55 5.33
N THR A 315 -3.97 -6.52 5.73
CA THR A 315 -3.50 -5.82 6.94
C THR A 315 -2.48 -4.76 6.61
N GLU A 316 -2.27 -3.85 7.54
CA GLU A 316 -1.25 -2.80 7.45
C GLU A 316 -0.52 -2.69 8.79
N MET A 317 0.73 -2.23 8.76
CA MET A 317 1.53 -2.05 9.96
C MET A 317 2.14 -0.66 10.00
N LEU A 318 1.87 0.06 11.08
CA LEU A 318 2.54 1.34 11.39
C LEU A 318 3.65 1.09 12.40
N LEU A 319 4.84 1.62 12.12
CA LEU A 319 6.02 1.50 12.95
C LEU A 319 6.46 2.86 13.44
N SER A 320 6.76 2.99 14.72
CA SER A 320 7.56 4.11 15.22
C SER A 320 8.90 4.22 14.47
N ILE A 321 9.41 5.43 14.30
CA ILE A 321 10.65 5.69 13.54
C ILE A 321 11.89 4.96 14.10
N ASP A 322 11.91 4.66 15.40
CA ASP A 322 12.97 3.87 16.03
C ASP A 322 12.73 2.36 15.98
N GLY A 323 11.61 1.93 15.37
CA GLY A 323 11.23 0.53 15.18
C GLY A 323 10.80 -0.18 16.46
N ARG A 324 10.61 0.52 17.58
CA ARG A 324 10.37 -0.11 18.90
C ARG A 324 8.90 -0.23 19.28
N VAL A 325 8.01 0.40 18.53
CA VAL A 325 6.56 0.32 18.67
C VAL A 325 5.93 0.04 17.33
N ALA A 326 5.02 -0.92 17.29
CA ALA A 326 4.19 -1.25 16.13
C ALA A 326 2.70 -1.18 16.46
N MET A 327 1.91 -0.80 15.47
CA MET A 327 0.45 -0.84 15.49
C MET A 327 -0.02 -1.59 14.25
N LEU A 328 -1.01 -2.46 14.42
CA LEU A 328 -1.56 -3.27 13.35
C LEU A 328 -2.95 -2.76 12.96
N LEU A 329 -3.18 -2.64 11.66
CA LEU A 329 -4.45 -2.24 11.08
C LEU A 329 -5.03 -3.39 10.25
N GLU A 330 -6.35 -3.55 10.23
CA GLU A 330 -7.06 -4.48 9.36
C GLU A 330 -7.92 -3.70 8.36
N ARG A 331 -7.77 -3.97 7.07
CA ARG A 331 -8.62 -3.37 6.04
C ARG A 331 -10.01 -4.00 6.03
N LYS A 332 -11.03 -3.17 6.23
CA LYS A 332 -12.45 -3.48 6.09
C LYS A 332 -13.03 -2.73 4.88
N ILE A 333 -14.11 -3.26 4.31
CA ILE A 333 -14.90 -2.63 3.23
C ILE A 333 -16.11 -1.96 3.85
#